data_AF-A0A520PUZ1-F1
#
_entry.id   AF-A0A520PUZ1-F1
#
_cell.length_a   1.000
_cell.length_b   1.000
_cell.length_c   1.000
_cell.angle_alpha   90.00
_cell.angle_beta   90.00
_cell.angle_gamma   90.00
#
_symmetry.space_group_name_H-M   'P 1'
#
loop_
_entity.id
_entity.type
_entity.pdbx_description
1 polymer ?
#
loop_
_entity_poly.entity_id
_entity_poly.type
_entity_poly.pdbx_seq_one_letter_code
_entity_poly.pdbx_strand_id
1 'polypeptide(L)'
;MEKPTKQEVVDLINYCSDKGRSIPHNWVKVMEIIEYSTLGPLAQKSLKCLILGAWSYATKENKVKVFHDQIKFAGYHSLNKEKVFYELKDFLTKLSEDEWYHQEL
;
A
#
# COMPACT_ATOMS: atom_id res chain seq x y z
N MET A 1 -16.60 9.75 -9.26
CA MET A 1 -15.13 9.71 -9.43
C MET A 1 -14.83 8.72 -10.54
N GLU A 2 -13.87 9.01 -11.40
CA GLU A 2 -13.47 8.09 -12.46
C GLU A 2 -12.78 6.86 -11.86
N LYS A 3 -12.85 5.70 -12.52
CA LYS A 3 -12.13 4.52 -12.08
C LYS A 3 -10.64 4.69 -12.42
N PRO A 4 -9.73 4.28 -11.53
CA PRO A 4 -8.30 4.38 -11.81
C PRO A 4 -7.93 3.55 -13.03
N THR A 5 -7.08 4.12 -13.88
CA THR A 5 -6.50 3.43 -15.02
C THR A 5 -5.41 2.46 -14.57
N LYS A 6 -5.10 1.46 -15.39
CA LYS A 6 -3.95 0.56 -15.13
C LYS A 6 -2.63 1.33 -15.03
N GLN A 7 -2.50 2.39 -15.84
CA GLN A 7 -1.30 3.21 -15.84
C GLN A 7 -1.14 3.97 -14.52
N GLU A 8 -2.21 4.57 -13.98
CA GLU A 8 -2.13 5.28 -12.69
C GLU A 8 -1.72 4.38 -11.53
N VAL A 9 -2.15 3.12 -11.53
CA VAL A 9 -1.75 2.14 -10.50
C VAL A 9 -0.26 1.83 -10.63
N VAL A 10 0.23 1.63 -11.86
CA VAL A 10 1.66 1.40 -12.13
C VAL A 10 2.49 2.63 -11.74
N ASP A 11 2.02 3.83 -12.09
CA ASP A 11 2.71 5.08 -11.78
C ASP A 11 2.80 5.31 -10.27
N LEU A 12 1.76 4.97 -9.51
CA LEU A 12 1.80 5.06 -8.05
C LEU A 12 2.78 4.05 -7.42
N ILE A 13 2.83 2.82 -7.93
CA ILE A 13 3.82 1.82 -7.48
C ILE A 13 5.25 2.31 -7.78
N ASN A 14 5.47 2.86 -8.97
CA ASN A 14 6.77 3.41 -9.37
C ASN A 14 7.14 4.61 -8.49
N TYR A 15 6.19 5.52 -8.23
CA TYR A 15 6.39 6.62 -7.28
C TYR A 15 6.81 6.10 -5.90
N CYS A 16 6.13 5.09 -5.38
CA CYS A 16 6.43 4.49 -4.08
C CYS A 16 7.74 3.71 -4.03
N SER A 17 8.32 3.36 -5.18
CA SER A 17 9.63 2.70 -5.28
C SER A 17 10.77 3.69 -5.55
N ASP A 18 10.43 4.91 -6.00
CA ASP A 18 11.40 5.96 -6.29
C ASP A 18 12.06 6.48 -5.01
N LYS A 19 13.30 6.98 -5.13
CA LYS A 19 14.11 7.52 -4.02
C LYS A 19 14.33 6.55 -2.84
N GLY A 20 14.22 5.25 -3.10
CA GLY A 20 14.39 4.22 -2.07
C GLY A 20 13.28 4.20 -1.03
N ARG A 21 12.13 4.84 -1.30
CA ARG A 21 10.90 4.65 -0.53
C ARG A 21 10.51 3.18 -0.59
N SER A 22 10.18 2.59 0.56
CA SER A 22 9.87 1.17 0.64
C SER A 22 8.44 0.93 1.15
N ILE A 23 8.11 1.46 2.32
CA ILE A 23 6.75 1.46 2.89
C ILE A 23 6.57 2.72 3.76
N PRO A 24 5.33 3.22 3.94
CA PRO A 24 5.07 4.34 4.84
C PRO A 24 5.24 3.92 6.31
N HIS A 25 5.71 4.84 7.16
CA HIS A 25 5.81 4.63 8.62
C HIS A 25 4.46 4.23 9.22
N ASN A 26 3.39 4.92 8.83
CA ASN A 26 2.03 4.58 9.21
C ASN A 26 1.40 3.57 8.24
N TRP A 27 2.00 2.37 8.13
CA TRP A 27 1.50 1.32 7.24
C TRP A 27 0.09 0.84 7.60
N VAL A 28 -0.29 0.94 8.88
CA VAL A 28 -1.67 0.65 9.33
C VAL A 28 -2.68 1.56 8.64
N LYS A 29 -2.34 2.82 8.37
CA LYS A 29 -3.23 3.74 7.64
C LYS A 29 -3.59 3.24 6.24
N VAL A 30 -2.66 2.57 5.55
CA VAL A 30 -2.93 1.94 4.26
C VAL A 30 -4.01 0.87 4.40
N MET A 31 -3.96 0.05 5.47
CA MET A 31 -4.98 -0.96 5.73
C MET A 31 -6.37 -0.36 5.99
N GLU A 32 -6.44 0.77 6.69
CA GLU A 32 -7.69 1.49 6.90
C GLU A 32 -8.29 1.97 5.58
N ILE A 33 -7.47 2.62 4.73
CA ILE A 33 -7.91 3.18 3.44
C ILE A 33 -8.41 2.09 2.49
N ILE A 34 -7.75 0.92 2.45
CA ILE A 34 -8.20 -0.21 1.62
C ILE A 34 -9.36 -1.00 2.24
N GLU A 35 -9.95 -0.50 3.32
CA GLU A 35 -11.10 -1.08 4.01
C GLU A 35 -10.81 -2.54 4.45
N TYR A 36 -9.56 -2.81 4.88
CA TYR A 36 -9.03 -4.17 5.10
C TYR A 36 -9.94 -5.06 5.98
N SER A 37 -10.51 -4.49 7.04
CA SER A 37 -11.36 -5.23 8.00
C SER A 37 -12.64 -5.77 7.36
N THR A 38 -13.07 -5.23 6.22
CA THR A 38 -14.25 -5.67 5.47
C THR A 38 -13.95 -6.78 4.47
N LEU A 39 -12.67 -7.06 4.21
CA LEU A 39 -12.24 -8.01 3.19
C LEU A 39 -12.46 -9.47 3.65
N GLY A 40 -12.67 -10.38 2.70
CA GLY A 40 -12.73 -11.80 2.98
C GLY A 40 -11.38 -12.37 3.48
N PRO A 41 -11.38 -13.52 4.18
CA PRO A 41 -10.18 -14.06 4.83
C PRO A 41 -8.96 -14.26 3.93
N LEU A 42 -9.18 -14.65 2.66
CA LEU A 42 -8.10 -14.84 1.69
C LEU A 42 -7.40 -13.52 1.33
N ALA A 43 -8.17 -12.45 1.08
CA ALA A 43 -7.63 -11.13 0.79
C ALA A 43 -6.96 -10.53 2.04
N GLN A 44 -7.56 -10.72 3.22
CA GLN A 44 -6.96 -10.30 4.47
C GLN A 44 -5.59 -10.97 4.69
N LYS A 45 -5.47 -12.27 4.42
CA LYS A 45 -4.20 -12.99 4.55
C LYS A 45 -3.11 -12.43 3.65
N SER A 46 -3.43 -12.07 2.41
CA SER A 46 -2.44 -11.57 1.44
C SER A 46 -2.07 -10.09 1.63
N LEU A 47 -2.94 -9.29 2.26
CA LEU A 47 -2.80 -7.84 2.36
C LEU A 47 -2.46 -7.34 3.76
N LYS A 48 -2.26 -8.24 4.73
CA LYS A 48 -1.94 -7.86 6.12
C LYS A 48 -0.56 -7.20 6.18
N CYS A 49 -0.47 -6.00 6.74
CA CYS A 49 0.82 -5.37 6.98
C CYS A 49 1.71 -6.24 7.90
N LEU A 50 3.02 -6.25 7.64
CA LEU A 50 3.99 -7.09 8.33
C LEU A 50 4.68 -6.30 9.45
N ILE A 51 3.89 -5.84 10.43
CA ILE A 51 4.34 -5.04 11.58
C ILE A 51 4.48 -5.88 12.86
N LEU A 52 5.01 -5.28 13.94
CA LEU A 52 5.23 -5.91 15.25
C LEU A 52 6.07 -7.19 15.13
N GLY A 53 5.62 -8.32 15.68
CA GLY A 53 6.36 -9.58 15.61
C GLY A 53 6.67 -10.02 14.18
N ALA A 54 5.80 -9.74 13.20
CA ALA A 54 6.05 -10.09 11.79
C ALA A 54 7.15 -9.23 11.15
N TRP A 55 7.40 -8.04 11.69
CA TRP A 55 8.41 -7.11 11.17
C TRP A 55 9.80 -7.73 11.14
N SER A 56 10.18 -8.38 12.25
CA SER A 56 11.52 -8.95 12.44
C SER A 56 11.77 -10.23 11.63
N TYR A 57 10.70 -10.91 11.18
CA TYR A 57 10.81 -12.15 10.40
C TYR A 57 10.62 -11.95 8.90
N ALA A 58 9.99 -10.84 8.49
CA ALA A 58 9.76 -10.54 7.08
C ALA A 58 10.96 -9.82 6.47
N THR A 59 11.47 -10.34 5.35
CA THR A 59 12.46 -9.61 4.55
C THR A 59 11.87 -8.31 4.01
N LYS A 60 12.74 -7.37 3.67
CA LYS A 60 12.36 -6.11 3.03
C LYS A 60 11.51 -6.32 1.77
N GLU A 61 11.90 -7.27 0.93
CA GLU A 61 11.21 -7.60 -0.32
C GLU A 61 9.78 -8.07 -0.04
N ASN A 62 9.58 -8.86 1.02
CA ASN A 62 8.25 -9.29 1.43
C ASN A 62 7.39 -8.10 1.88
N LYS A 63 7.97 -7.16 2.65
CA LYS A 63 7.24 -5.95 3.10
C LYS A 63 6.82 -5.09 1.92
N VAL A 64 7.75 -4.77 1.02
CA VAL A 64 7.50 -3.99 -0.21
C VAL A 64 6.48 -4.70 -1.10
N LYS A 65 6.58 -6.02 -1.26
CA LYS A 65 5.62 -6.80 -2.05
C LYS A 65 4.20 -6.67 -1.51
N VAL A 66 4.01 -6.84 -0.20
CA VAL A 66 2.67 -6.70 0.42
C VAL A 66 2.13 -5.30 0.21
N PHE A 67 2.96 -4.27 0.38
CA PHE A 67 2.54 -2.89 0.16
C PHE A 67 2.13 -2.62 -1.30
N HIS A 68 2.91 -3.09 -2.27
CA HIS A 68 2.54 -2.99 -3.68
C HIS A 68 1.25 -3.78 -4.01
N ASP A 69 1.05 -4.93 -3.38
CA ASP A 69 -0.18 -5.71 -3.56
C ASP A 69 -1.40 -5.01 -2.95
N GLN A 70 -1.24 -4.20 -1.90
CA GLN A 70 -2.30 -3.31 -1.37
C GLN A 70 -2.64 -2.19 -2.38
N ILE A 71 -1.65 -1.57 -3.01
CA ILE A 71 -1.89 -0.56 -4.07
C ILE A 71 -2.62 -1.19 -5.26
N LYS A 72 -2.19 -2.38 -5.70
CA LYS A 72 -2.89 -3.13 -6.76
C LYS A 72 -4.31 -3.49 -6.36
N PHE A 73 -4.53 -3.92 -5.11
CA PHE A 73 -5.86 -4.21 -4.61
C PHE A 73 -6.77 -2.97 -4.70
N ALA A 74 -6.30 -1.82 -4.22
CA ALA A 74 -7.02 -0.56 -4.27
C ALA A 74 -7.44 -0.17 -5.70
N GLY A 75 -6.53 -0.31 -6.67
CA GLY A 75 -6.79 0.07 -8.06
C GLY A 75 -7.57 -0.95 -8.89
N TYR A 76 -7.37 -2.25 -8.65
CA TYR A 76 -7.90 -3.31 -9.53
C TYR A 76 -9.09 -4.06 -8.94
N HIS A 77 -9.07 -4.30 -7.62
CA HIS A 77 -9.93 -5.31 -6.98
C HIS A 77 -10.91 -4.74 -5.96
N SER A 78 -10.68 -3.53 -5.44
CA SER A 78 -11.65 -2.87 -4.57
C SER A 78 -12.98 -2.63 -5.29
N LEU A 79 -14.09 -2.90 -4.59
CA LEU A 79 -15.43 -2.61 -5.07
C LEU A 79 -15.67 -1.10 -5.23
N ASN A 80 -14.99 -0.28 -4.42
CA ASN A 80 -15.06 1.18 -4.42
C ASN A 80 -13.76 1.81 -4.91
N LYS A 81 -13.10 1.22 -5.92
CA LYS A 81 -11.76 1.62 -6.37
C LYS A 81 -11.62 3.09 -6.74
N GLU A 82 -12.65 3.74 -7.29
CA GLU A 82 -12.65 5.18 -7.57
C GLU A 82 -12.58 6.07 -6.33
N LYS A 83 -12.90 5.55 -5.13
CA LYS A 83 -12.68 6.24 -3.87
C LYS A 83 -11.38 5.75 -3.24
N VAL A 84 -11.27 4.44 -3.02
CA VAL A 84 -10.19 3.81 -2.27
C VAL A 84 -8.82 4.09 -2.90
N PHE A 85 -8.70 4.00 -4.24
CA PHE A 85 -7.44 4.26 -4.91
C PHE A 85 -7.01 5.72 -4.82
N TYR A 86 -7.93 6.66 -5.06
CA TYR A 86 -7.58 8.08 -5.03
C TYR A 86 -7.33 8.59 -3.62
N GLU A 87 -8.02 8.06 -2.61
CA GLU A 87 -7.71 8.32 -1.20
C GLU A 87 -6.32 7.78 -0.82
N LEU A 88 -5.98 6.56 -1.28
CA LEU A 88 -4.65 6.00 -1.07
C LEU A 88 -3.56 6.80 -1.79
N LYS A 89 -3.79 7.17 -3.05
CA LYS A 89 -2.88 8.00 -3.85
C LYS A 89 -2.64 9.35 -3.18
N ASP A 90 -3.71 10.02 -2.73
CA ASP A 90 -3.62 11.30 -2.04
C ASP A 90 -2.83 11.18 -0.74
N PHE A 91 -3.10 10.16 0.07
CA PHE A 91 -2.35 9.87 1.28
C PHE A 91 -0.85 9.69 0.98
N LEU A 92 -0.50 8.78 0.06
CA LEU A 92 0.90 8.44 -0.22
C LEU A 92 1.68 9.58 -0.88
N THR A 93 1.03 10.38 -1.73
CA THR A 93 1.71 11.51 -2.40
C THR A 93 1.92 12.72 -1.50
N LYS A 94 1.22 12.79 -0.36
CA LYS A 94 1.37 13.85 0.64
C LYS A 94 2.37 13.55 1.75
N LEU A 95 2.82 12.30 1.88
CA LEU A 95 3.83 11.93 2.87
C LEU A 95 5.16 12.63 2.58
N SER A 96 5.77 13.24 3.60
CA SER A 96 7.14 13.74 3.52
C SER A 96 8.14 12.58 3.49
N GLU A 97 9.38 12.83 3.05
CA GLU A 97 10.40 11.78 2.92
C GLU A 97 10.67 11.07 4.27
N ASP A 98 10.67 11.80 5.39
CA ASP A 98 10.86 11.24 6.74
C ASP A 98 9.68 10.39 7.26
N GLU A 99 8.57 10.34 6.53
CA GLU A 99 7.44 9.45 6.81
C GLU A 99 7.53 8.12 6.03
N TRP A 100 8.62 7.91 5.29
CA TRP A 100 8.93 6.66 4.60
C TRP A 100 10.03 5.91 5.30
N TYR A 101 9.84 4.59 5.41
CA TYR A 101 10.99 3.72 5.58
C TYR A 101 11.80 3.74 4.28
N HIS A 102 13.10 4.03 4.40
CA HIS A 102 14.04 4.03 3.28
C HIS A 102 14.82 2.72 3.20
N GLN A 103 15.98 2.73 2.55
CA GLN A 103 16.71 1.52 2.18
C GLN A 103 17.06 0.60 3.38
N GLU A 104 17.05 1.13 4.59
CA GLU A 104 17.27 0.41 5.85
C GLU A 104 15.92 -0.02 6.48
N LEU A 105 15.50 -1.24 6.16
CA LEU A 105 14.31 -1.92 6.71
C LEU A 105 14.67 -3.23 7.39
#